data_AF-A0A848D4D0-F1
#
_entry.id   AF-A0A848D4D0-F1
#
_cell.length_a   1.000
_cell.length_b   1.000
_cell.length_c   1.000
_cell.angle_alpha   90.00
_cell.angle_beta   90.00
_cell.angle_gamma   90.00
#
_symmetry.space_group_name_H-M   'P 1'
#
loop_
_entity.id
_entity.type
_entity.pdbx_description
1 polymer ?
#
loop_
_entity_poly.entity_id
_entity_poly.type
_entity_poly.pdbx_seq_one_letter_code
_entity_poly.pdbx_strand_id
1 'polypeptide(L)' 'MNDADVIVIWNCRHMANIEKKRMFNAVNMLLGYKQVDIVTPMEVIGFG' A
#
# COMPACT_ATOMS: atom_id res chain seq x y z
N MET A 1 6.18 -18.85 -0.78
CA MET A 1 6.70 -17.90 0.21
C MET A 1 7.05 -16.62 -0.54
N ASN A 2 6.07 -15.77 -0.78
CA ASN A 2 6.27 -14.41 -1.28
C ASN A 2 5.30 -13.55 -0.49
N ASP A 3 5.61 -13.39 0.80
CA ASP A 3 4.93 -12.43 1.66
C ASP A 3 5.61 -11.08 1.39
N ALA A 4 4.88 -10.16 0.77
CA ALA A 4 5.34 -8.79 0.57
C ALA A 4 4.64 -7.92 1.63
N ASP A 5 5.38 -7.47 2.63
CA ASP A 5 4.83 -6.61 3.68
C ASP A 5 4.64 -5.17 3.19
N VAL A 6 5.47 -4.71 2.24
CA VAL A 6 5.48 -3.32 1.75
C VAL A 6 5.64 -3.27 0.23
N ILE A 7 4.80 -2.46 -0.44
CA ILE A 7 4.89 -2.16 -1.87
C ILE A 7 5.21 -0.68 -2.05
N VAL A 8 6.32 -0.38 -2.74
CA VAL A 8 6.72 1.01 -3.04
C VAL A 8 6.22 1.40 -4.43
N ILE A 9 5.36 2.43 -4.52
CA ILE A 9 4.81 2.93 -5.79
C ILE A 9 5.17 4.40 -6.04
N TRP A 10 5.73 4.68 -7.22
CA TRP A 10 6.22 5.99 -7.63
C TRP A 10 5.14 6.98 -8.10
N ASN A 11 3.87 6.56 -8.25
CA ASN A 11 2.80 7.40 -8.81
C ASN A 11 1.51 7.35 -7.98
N CYS A 12 1.52 8.04 -6.85
CA CYS A 12 0.43 8.06 -5.89
C CYS A 12 0.22 9.52 -5.42
N ARG A 13 -0.08 10.46 -6.33
CA ARG A 13 -0.05 11.91 -6.03
C ARG A 13 -1.40 12.57 -5.71
N HIS A 14 -2.50 11.84 -5.54
CA HIS A 14 -3.79 12.46 -5.25
C HIS A 14 -4.55 11.61 -4.23
N MET A 15 -5.30 12.29 -3.35
CA MET A 15 -6.11 11.81 -2.22
C MET A 15 -6.77 10.41 -2.36
N ALA A 16 -7.00 9.95 -3.58
CA ALA A 16 -7.45 8.62 -3.96
C ALA A 16 -6.58 7.44 -3.48
N ASN A 17 -5.33 7.63 -3.06
CA ASN A 17 -4.51 6.49 -2.64
C ASN A 17 -4.95 5.89 -1.31
N ILE A 18 -5.43 6.69 -0.35
CA ILE A 18 -5.84 6.17 0.97
C ILE A 18 -7.07 5.27 0.79
N GLU A 19 -8.01 5.70 -0.05
CA GLU A 19 -9.17 4.88 -0.42
C GLU A 19 -8.76 3.61 -1.18
N LYS A 20 -7.82 3.72 -2.13
CA LYS A 20 -7.28 2.55 -2.84
C LYS A 20 -6.56 1.57 -1.91
N LYS A 21 -5.74 2.04 -0.98
CA LYS A 21 -5.10 1.21 0.06
C LYS A 21 -6.14 0.47 0.89
N ARG A 22 -7.19 1.18 1.33
CA ARG A 22 -8.30 0.58 2.10
C ARG A 22 -9.03 -0.49 1.31
N MET A 23 -9.37 -0.23 0.05
CA MET A 23 -10.02 -1.23 -0.81
C MET A 23 -9.12 -2.45 -1.06
N PHE A 24 -7.82 -2.23 -1.28
CA PHE A 24 -6.87 -3.32 -1.50
C PHE A 24 -6.75 -4.21 -0.27
N ASN A 25 -6.61 -3.61 0.91
CA ASN A 25 -6.55 -4.34 2.17
C ASN A 25 -7.88 -5.01 2.52
N ALA A 26 -9.03 -4.41 2.18
CA ALA A 26 -10.33 -5.05 2.35
C ALA A 26 -10.46 -6.33 1.50
N VAL A 27 -10.01 -6.30 0.24
CA VAL A 27 -9.99 -7.49 -0.62
C VAL A 27 -9.00 -8.54 -0.10
N ASN A 28 -7.80 -8.14 0.34
CA ASN A 28 -6.84 -9.07 0.94
C ASN A 28 -7.40 -9.73 2.21
N MET A 29 -8.05 -8.96 3.09
CA MET A 29 -8.71 -9.49 4.28
C MET A 29 -9.81 -10.50 3.92
N LEU A 30 -10.65 -10.20 2.92
CA LEU A 30 -11.71 -11.11 2.48
C LEU A 30 -11.16 -12.42 1.91
N LEU A 31 -9.98 -12.37 1.30
CA LEU A 31 -9.31 -13.53 0.71
C LEU A 31 -8.38 -14.25 1.71
N GLY A 32 -8.25 -13.77 2.95
CA GLY A 32 -7.35 -14.34 3.95
C GLY A 32 -5.86 -14.04 3.72
N TYR A 33 -5.54 -13.10 2.83
CA TYR A 33 -4.18 -12.63 2.60
C TYR A 33 -3.78 -11.57 3.63
N LYS A 34 -2.48 -11.47 3.91
CA LYS A 34 -1.94 -10.40 4.76
C LYS A 34 -2.20 -9.04 4.14
N GLN A 35 -2.40 -8.05 4.99
CA GLN A 35 -2.46 -6.65 4.57
C GLN A 35 -1.09 -6.23 4.05
N VAL A 36 -1.09 -5.36 3.05
CA VAL A 36 0.14 -4.87 2.42
C VAL A 36 0.16 -3.36 2.49
N ASP A 37 1.26 -2.81 2.99
CA ASP A 37 1.44 -1.37 3.05
C ASP A 37 1.94 -0.85 1.72
N ILE A 38 1.11 -0.08 1.03
CA ILE A 38 1.50 0.61 -0.19
C ILE A 38 2.06 1.96 0.24
N VAL A 39 3.33 2.26 -0.03
CA VAL A 39 3.97 3.51 0.37
C VAL A 39 4.58 4.20 -0.84
N THR A 40 4.68 5.52 -0.78
CA THR A 40 5.42 6.29 -1.79
C THR A 40 6.92 6.30 -1.48
N PRO A 41 7.79 6.39 -2.50
CA PRO A 41 9.22 6.59 -2.27
C PRO A 41 9.53 7.75 -1.34
N MET A 42 8.76 8.84 -1.40
CA MET A 42 8.92 9.98 -0.48
C MET A 42 8.69 9.60 0.99
N GLU A 43 7.66 8.79 1.29
CA GLU A 43 7.38 8.28 2.64
C GLU A 43 8.50 7.35 3.14
N VAL A 44 9.14 6.59 2.25
CA VAL A 44 10.23 5.67 2.59
C VAL A 44 11.57 6.40 2.74
N ILE A 45 11.83 7.39 1.89
CA ILE A 45 13.12 8.09 1.83
C ILE A 45 13.19 9.22 2.88
N GLY A 46 12.09 9.52 3.58
CA GLY A 46 12.09 10.45 4.72
C GLY A 46 12.23 11.92 4.33
N PHE A 47 11.89 12.30 3.10
CA PHE A 47 11.74 13.70 2.72
C PHE A 47 10.38 14.22 3.21
N GLY A 48 10.30 14.49 4.52
CA GLY A 48 9.27 15.29 5.18
C GLY A 48 9.85 16.63 5.60
#